data_AF-A0A4R0XYS1-F1
#
_entry.id   AF-A0A4R0XYS1-F1
#
_cell.length_a   1.000
_cell.length_b   1.000
_cell.length_c   1.000
_cell.angle_alpha   90.00
_cell.angle_beta   90.00
_cell.angle_gamma   90.00
#
_symmetry.space_group_name_H-M   'P 1'
#
loop_
_entity.id
_entity.type
_entity.pdbx_description
1 polymer ?
#
loop_
_entity_poly.entity_id
_entity_poly.type
_entity_poly.pdbx_seq_one_letter_code
_entity_poly.pdbx_strand_id
1 'polypeptide(L)'
;MNDFFLATNRSIKVSVLNIDIEVRQIQMKEFDIWATHAEVIKNFIKDRNHSDEILTELFKVHGVQVISTIACVTDLDNESLFKLAVDEQGFKDLLKAVLLVNQAYFKYEKPKRGSNKQNTESTWFDSFQYLVSAGHRHQDIMSMTYGAFEQYLKSAQKDHKNKLQYLSSVIRSAHHANAKEFKKFFEELKE
;
A
#
# COMPACT_ATOMS: atom_id res chain seq x y z
N MET A 1 8.52 -6.82 5.87
CA MET A 1 9.54 -5.82 5.50
C MET A 1 9.61 -4.69 6.52
N ASN A 2 10.80 -4.13 6.76
CA ASN A 2 11.01 -2.99 7.67
C ASN A 2 10.88 -1.65 6.94
N ASP A 3 10.84 -0.54 7.69
CA ASP A 3 10.62 0.81 7.13
C ASP A 3 11.72 1.24 6.15
N PHE A 4 12.97 0.84 6.40
CA PHE A 4 14.09 1.12 5.51
C PHE A 4 13.95 0.40 4.16
N PHE A 5 13.42 -0.82 4.15
CA PHE A 5 13.14 -1.55 2.91
C PHE A 5 12.13 -0.77 2.06
N LEU A 6 11.05 -0.26 2.68
CA LEU A 6 10.04 0.56 2.00
C LEU A 6 10.64 1.87 1.48
N ALA A 7 11.35 2.61 2.34
CA ALA A 7 11.86 3.94 2.03
C ALA A 7 12.99 3.95 0.98
N THR A 8 13.75 2.87 0.85
CA THR A 8 14.88 2.78 -0.10
C THR A 8 14.54 2.03 -1.38
N ASN A 9 13.25 1.76 -1.64
CA ASN A 9 12.77 1.06 -2.83
C ASN A 9 13.53 -0.26 -3.09
N ARG A 10 13.87 -1.00 -2.02
CA ARG A 10 14.62 -2.26 -2.16
C ARG A 10 13.81 -3.30 -2.89
N SER A 11 14.54 -4.19 -3.55
CA SER A 11 14.06 -5.40 -4.20
C SER A 11 14.62 -6.64 -3.52
N ILE A 12 14.09 -7.80 -3.88
CA ILE A 12 14.67 -9.09 -3.54
C ILE A 12 14.92 -9.88 -4.81
N LYS A 13 15.86 -10.81 -4.77
CA LYS A 13 16.09 -11.76 -5.88
C LYS A 13 15.52 -13.12 -5.52
N VAL A 14 14.86 -13.74 -6.48
CA VAL A 14 14.32 -15.10 -6.38
C VAL A 14 14.87 -15.89 -7.55
N SER A 15 15.49 -17.04 -7.27
CA SER A 15 16.00 -17.90 -8.32
C SER A 15 14.92 -18.90 -8.74
N VAL A 16 14.54 -18.87 -10.02
CA VAL A 16 13.59 -19.81 -10.63
C VAL A 16 14.21 -20.37 -11.89
N LEU A 17 14.26 -21.71 -12.03
CA LEU A 17 14.90 -22.38 -13.17
C LEU A 17 16.34 -21.89 -13.47
N ASN A 18 17.11 -21.58 -12.42
CA ASN A 18 18.46 -21.00 -12.49
C ASN A 18 18.53 -19.57 -13.07
N ILE A 19 17.41 -18.85 -13.09
CA ILE A 19 17.33 -17.44 -13.46
C ILE A 19 17.05 -16.64 -12.20
N ASP A 20 17.93 -15.68 -11.89
CA ASP A 20 17.71 -14.75 -10.78
C ASP A 20 16.77 -13.62 -11.22
N ILE A 21 15.54 -13.66 -10.71
CA ILE A 21 14.50 -12.68 -11.01
C ILE A 21 14.49 -11.64 -9.90
N GLU A 22 14.65 -10.37 -10.26
CA GLU A 22 14.48 -9.25 -9.35
C GLU A 22 12.99 -8.92 -9.16
N VAL A 23 12.54 -8.94 -7.91
CA VAL A 23 11.19 -8.56 -7.50
C VAL A 23 11.23 -7.23 -6.78
N ARG A 24 10.59 -6.23 -7.38
CA ARG A 24 10.56 -4.84 -6.91
C ARG A 24 9.26 -4.53 -6.15
N GLN A 25 9.32 -3.43 -5.42
CA GLN A 25 8.13 -2.80 -4.86
C GLN A 25 7.45 -1.94 -5.94
N ILE A 26 6.12 -1.97 -6.00
CA ILE A 26 5.36 -1.14 -6.94
C ILE A 26 5.53 0.35 -6.63
N GLN A 27 5.84 1.14 -7.65
CA GLN A 27 5.95 2.59 -7.56
C GLN A 27 4.62 3.26 -7.89
N MET A 28 4.38 4.45 -7.30
CA MET A 28 3.14 5.19 -7.50
C MET A 28 2.87 5.56 -8.96
N LYS A 29 3.93 5.77 -9.77
CA LYS A 29 3.83 6.07 -11.21
C LYS A 29 3.20 4.96 -12.07
N GLU A 30 3.25 3.71 -11.62
CA GLU A 30 2.74 2.51 -12.33
C GLU A 30 1.58 1.86 -11.56
N PHE A 31 1.17 2.49 -10.45
CA PHE A 31 0.27 1.89 -9.50
C PHE A 31 -1.14 1.72 -10.04
N ASP A 32 -1.61 2.62 -10.90
CA ASP A 32 -2.94 2.56 -11.51
C ASP A 32 -3.11 1.29 -12.36
N ILE A 33 -2.16 1.03 -13.27
CA ILE A 33 -2.13 -0.15 -14.13
C ILE A 33 -2.02 -1.40 -13.25
N TRP A 34 -1.08 -1.40 -12.31
CA TRP A 34 -0.83 -2.55 -11.45
C TRP A 34 -2.02 -2.90 -10.55
N ALA A 35 -2.67 -1.90 -9.97
CA ALA A 35 -3.79 -2.09 -9.03
C ALA A 35 -5.00 -2.74 -9.70
N THR A 36 -5.25 -2.49 -11.00
CA THR A 36 -6.37 -3.14 -11.72
C THR A 36 -6.28 -4.67 -11.68
N HIS A 37 -5.07 -5.22 -11.70
CA HIS A 37 -4.83 -6.66 -11.61
C HIS A 37 -4.65 -7.12 -10.17
N ALA A 38 -3.87 -6.37 -9.39
CA ALA A 38 -3.53 -6.73 -8.01
C ALA A 38 -4.76 -6.74 -7.08
N GLU A 39 -5.77 -5.91 -7.34
CA GLU A 39 -6.98 -5.86 -6.53
C GLU A 39 -7.81 -7.15 -6.62
N VAL A 40 -7.83 -7.81 -7.79
CA VAL A 40 -8.47 -9.13 -7.94
C VAL A 40 -7.77 -10.16 -7.08
N ILE A 41 -6.44 -10.18 -7.11
CA ILE A 41 -5.61 -11.07 -6.30
C ILE A 41 -5.84 -10.81 -4.81
N LYS A 42 -5.78 -9.54 -4.39
CA LYS A 42 -5.97 -9.10 -3.00
C LYS A 42 -7.34 -9.53 -2.47
N ASN A 43 -8.40 -9.39 -3.27
CA ASN A 43 -9.74 -9.81 -2.87
C ASN A 43 -9.89 -11.33 -2.81
N PHE A 44 -9.20 -12.08 -3.68
CA PHE A 44 -9.22 -13.54 -3.66
C PHE A 44 -8.53 -14.11 -2.40
N ILE A 45 -7.35 -13.59 -2.06
CA ILE A 45 -6.56 -14.05 -0.89
C ILE A 45 -7.02 -13.44 0.43
N LYS A 46 -8.00 -12.53 0.38
CA LYS A 46 -8.54 -11.85 1.56
C LYS A 46 -9.04 -12.87 2.59
N ASP A 47 -8.55 -12.76 3.82
CA ASP A 47 -8.86 -13.65 4.95
C ASP A 47 -8.44 -15.13 4.72
N ARG A 48 -7.62 -15.42 3.70
CA ARG A 48 -7.05 -16.75 3.43
C ARG A 48 -5.57 -16.80 3.81
N ASN A 49 -5.07 -17.97 4.20
CA ASN A 49 -3.64 -18.17 4.41
C ASN A 49 -2.93 -18.23 3.04
N HIS A 50 -1.71 -17.68 2.92
CA HIS A 50 -0.97 -17.70 1.64
C HIS A 50 -0.29 -19.07 1.41
N SER A 51 -1.03 -20.17 1.59
CA SER A 51 -0.52 -21.53 1.39
C SER A 51 -0.43 -21.87 -0.11
N ASP A 52 0.38 -22.87 -0.44
CA ASP A 52 0.60 -23.29 -1.82
C ASP A 52 -0.70 -23.69 -2.52
N GLU A 53 -1.61 -24.35 -1.82
CA GLU A 53 -2.90 -24.78 -2.37
C GLU A 53 -3.74 -23.58 -2.82
N ILE A 54 -3.74 -22.51 -2.01
CA ILE A 54 -4.49 -21.28 -2.28
C ILE A 54 -3.85 -20.51 -3.43
N LEU A 55 -2.52 -20.53 -3.55
CA LEU A 55 -1.82 -19.92 -4.69
C LEU A 55 -2.05 -20.69 -5.99
N THR A 56 -2.10 -22.03 -5.93
CA THR A 56 -2.47 -22.86 -7.08
C THR A 56 -3.93 -22.61 -7.50
N GLU A 57 -4.86 -22.45 -6.55
CA GLU A 57 -6.26 -22.09 -6.83
C GLU A 57 -6.35 -20.68 -7.44
N LEU A 58 -5.64 -19.71 -6.87
CA LEU A 58 -5.58 -18.33 -7.36
C LEU A 58 -5.09 -18.29 -8.82
N PHE A 59 -4.02 -19.00 -9.14
CA PHE A 59 -3.51 -19.08 -10.52
C PHE A 59 -4.51 -19.79 -11.45
N LYS A 60 -5.16 -20.84 -10.92
CA LYS A 60 -6.39 -21.50 -11.42
C LYS A 60 -7.39 -20.51 -12.05
N VAL A 61 -7.84 -19.59 -11.20
CA VAL A 61 -9.01 -18.74 -11.47
C VAL A 61 -8.60 -17.40 -12.10
N HIS A 62 -7.45 -16.87 -11.73
CA HIS A 62 -7.01 -15.50 -12.02
C HIS A 62 -5.60 -15.43 -12.62
N GLY A 63 -5.18 -16.45 -13.38
CA GLY A 63 -3.82 -16.55 -13.93
C GLY A 63 -3.36 -15.32 -14.73
N VAL A 64 -4.25 -14.69 -15.50
CA VAL A 64 -3.93 -13.46 -16.26
C VAL A 64 -3.61 -12.30 -15.32
N GLN A 65 -4.41 -12.11 -14.27
CA GLN A 65 -4.17 -11.06 -13.28
C GLN A 65 -2.87 -11.34 -12.52
N VAL A 66 -2.61 -12.60 -12.14
CA VAL A 66 -1.36 -13.00 -11.48
C VAL A 66 -0.15 -12.66 -12.35
N ILE A 67 -0.14 -13.06 -13.62
CA ILE A 67 0.96 -12.77 -14.55
C ILE A 67 1.15 -11.28 -14.73
N SER A 68 0.08 -10.53 -14.98
CA SER A 68 0.15 -9.08 -15.20
C SER A 68 0.66 -8.34 -13.96
N THR A 69 0.25 -8.78 -12.76
CA THR A 69 0.75 -8.24 -11.49
C THR A 69 2.25 -8.51 -11.29
N ILE A 70 2.75 -9.70 -11.65
CA ILE A 70 4.17 -10.05 -11.56
C ILE A 70 4.98 -9.25 -12.59
N ALA A 71 4.49 -9.11 -13.82
CA ALA A 71 5.18 -8.40 -14.91
C ALA A 71 5.49 -6.94 -14.54
N CYS A 72 4.57 -6.24 -13.87
CA CYS A 72 4.78 -4.85 -13.47
C CYS A 72 5.86 -4.66 -12.39
N VAL A 73 6.22 -5.71 -11.64
CA VAL A 73 7.17 -5.63 -10.52
C VAL A 73 8.43 -6.45 -10.76
N THR A 74 8.62 -6.95 -11.96
CA THR A 74 9.81 -7.71 -12.41
C THR A 74 10.25 -7.18 -13.78
N ASP A 75 11.39 -7.65 -14.29
CA ASP A 75 11.84 -7.36 -15.66
C ASP A 75 11.34 -8.38 -16.69
N LEU A 76 10.37 -9.22 -16.31
CA LEU A 76 9.83 -10.28 -17.16
C LEU A 76 8.59 -9.79 -17.90
N ASP A 77 8.52 -10.12 -19.19
CA ASP A 77 7.30 -9.94 -19.97
C ASP A 77 6.30 -11.08 -19.72
N ASN A 78 5.06 -10.88 -20.17
CA ASN A 78 3.98 -11.86 -19.99
C ASN A 78 4.34 -13.21 -20.62
N GLU A 79 5.00 -13.22 -21.79
CA GLU A 79 5.39 -14.46 -22.47
C GLU A 79 6.42 -15.27 -21.69
N SER A 80 7.43 -14.61 -21.11
CA SER A 80 8.44 -15.25 -20.27
C SER A 80 7.81 -15.81 -19.00
N LEU A 81 6.86 -15.08 -18.41
CA LEU A 81 6.11 -15.54 -17.23
C LEU A 81 5.24 -16.76 -17.53
N PHE A 82 4.60 -16.84 -18.70
CA PHE A 82 3.86 -18.03 -19.11
C PHE A 82 4.76 -19.26 -19.26
N LYS A 83 5.98 -19.08 -19.79
CA LYS A 83 6.97 -20.17 -19.89
C LYS A 83 7.47 -20.60 -18.52
N LEU A 84 7.69 -19.64 -17.61
CA LEU A 84 8.08 -19.89 -16.21
C LEU A 84 6.99 -20.62 -15.42
N ALA A 85 5.71 -20.38 -15.72
CA ALA A 85 4.59 -21.03 -15.04
C ALA A 85 4.54 -22.57 -15.23
N VAL A 86 5.33 -23.13 -16.15
CA VAL A 86 5.52 -24.59 -16.29
C VAL A 86 6.22 -25.17 -15.05
N ASP A 87 7.11 -24.42 -14.40
CA ASP A 87 7.68 -24.76 -13.11
C ASP A 87 6.74 -24.27 -11.99
N GLU A 88 5.80 -25.13 -11.60
CA GLU A 88 4.76 -24.77 -10.62
C GLU A 88 5.37 -24.31 -9.29
N GLN A 89 6.43 -24.95 -8.81
CA GLN A 89 7.01 -24.61 -7.52
C GLN A 89 7.76 -23.28 -7.57
N GLY A 90 8.64 -23.11 -8.57
CA GLY A 90 9.38 -21.87 -8.74
C GLY A 90 8.46 -20.67 -9.01
N PHE A 91 7.38 -20.88 -9.77
CA PHE A 91 6.38 -19.83 -10.01
C PHE A 91 5.61 -19.46 -8.74
N LYS A 92 5.24 -20.44 -7.89
CA LYS A 92 4.64 -20.17 -6.58
C LYS A 92 5.57 -19.36 -5.68
N ASP A 93 6.86 -19.71 -5.66
CA ASP A 93 7.84 -18.99 -4.84
C ASP A 93 8.08 -17.57 -5.33
N LEU A 94 8.06 -17.34 -6.66
CA LEU A 94 8.04 -16.01 -7.25
C LEU A 94 6.79 -15.22 -6.85
N LEU A 95 5.60 -15.83 -6.90
CA LEU A 95 4.36 -15.17 -6.48
C LEU A 95 4.38 -14.81 -4.99
N LYS A 96 4.85 -15.72 -4.12
CA LYS A 96 5.03 -15.43 -2.68
C LYS A 96 5.96 -14.25 -2.47
N ALA A 97 7.06 -14.20 -3.20
CA ALA A 97 8.00 -13.08 -3.15
C ALA A 97 7.34 -11.76 -3.56
N VAL A 98 6.55 -11.74 -4.63
CA VAL A 98 5.78 -10.56 -5.07
C VAL A 98 4.82 -10.09 -3.98
N LEU A 99 4.04 -11.00 -3.38
CA LEU A 99 3.13 -10.69 -2.29
C LEU A 99 3.86 -10.17 -1.05
N LEU A 100 5.03 -10.73 -0.74
CA LEU A 100 5.85 -10.34 0.42
C LEU A 100 6.48 -8.95 0.23
N VAL A 101 7.07 -8.68 -0.93
CA VAL A 101 7.69 -7.40 -1.25
C VAL A 101 6.64 -6.29 -1.26
N ASN A 102 5.47 -6.59 -1.82
CA ASN A 102 4.34 -5.65 -1.92
C ASN A 102 3.33 -5.82 -0.77
N GLN A 103 3.78 -6.32 0.38
CA GLN A 103 2.93 -6.59 1.55
C GLN A 103 2.13 -5.37 2.01
N ALA A 104 2.64 -4.15 1.80
CA ALA A 104 1.95 -2.93 2.21
C ALA A 104 0.60 -2.79 1.47
N TYR A 105 0.51 -3.25 0.23
CA TYR A 105 -0.73 -3.28 -0.52
C TYR A 105 -1.60 -4.49 -0.18
N PHE A 106 -1.01 -5.69 -0.12
CA PHE A 106 -1.74 -6.94 0.05
C PHE A 106 -2.20 -7.20 1.49
N LYS A 107 -1.60 -6.53 2.48
CA LYS A 107 -2.03 -6.62 3.88
C LYS A 107 -3.45 -6.09 4.00
N TYR A 108 -4.38 -6.96 4.35
CA TYR A 108 -5.73 -6.57 4.67
C TYR A 108 -5.78 -5.92 6.06
N GLU A 109 -6.24 -4.67 6.13
CA GLU A 109 -6.55 -4.00 7.39
C GLU A 109 -8.07 -3.96 7.56
N LYS A 110 -8.58 -4.68 8.57
CA LYS A 110 -10.01 -4.63 8.90
C LYS A 110 -10.39 -3.18 9.24
N PRO A 111 -11.48 -2.64 8.66
CA PRO A 111 -11.93 -1.30 9.03
C PRO A 111 -12.21 -1.25 10.53
N LYS A 112 -11.66 -0.25 11.21
CA LYS A 112 -11.90 -0.04 12.65
C LYS A 112 -13.39 0.21 12.87
N ARG A 113 -14.03 -0.65 13.68
CA ARG A 113 -15.43 -0.49 14.09
C ARG A 113 -15.59 0.88 14.77
N GLY A 114 -16.54 1.68 14.30
CA GLY A 114 -16.92 2.96 14.92
C GLY A 114 -16.37 4.22 14.26
N SER A 115 -15.54 4.12 13.20
CA SER A 115 -15.25 5.31 12.39
C SER A 115 -16.52 5.73 11.64
N ASN A 116 -17.12 6.85 12.04
CA ASN A 116 -18.12 7.53 11.24
C ASN A 116 -17.41 8.02 9.97
N LYS A 117 -17.34 7.17 8.94
CA LYS A 117 -16.98 7.60 7.59
C LYS A 117 -18.06 8.55 7.12
N GLN A 118 -17.93 9.84 7.43
CA GLN A 118 -18.47 10.84 6.53
C GLN A 118 -17.86 10.53 5.17
N ASN A 119 -18.71 10.16 4.21
CA ASN A 119 -18.39 9.90 2.82
C ASN A 119 -17.88 11.20 2.16
N THR A 120 -16.70 11.67 2.53
CA THR A 120 -15.87 12.38 1.57
C THR A 120 -15.15 11.30 0.79
N GLU A 121 -15.51 11.15 -0.48
CA GLU A 121 -14.81 10.31 -1.45
C GLU A 121 -13.39 10.87 -1.65
N SER A 122 -12.51 10.67 -0.65
CA SER A 122 -11.12 11.02 -0.77
C SER A 122 -10.53 10.17 -1.88
N THR A 123 -10.11 10.83 -2.94
CA THR A 123 -9.41 10.22 -4.06
C THR A 123 -7.92 10.10 -3.74
N TRP A 124 -7.20 9.31 -4.54
CA TRP A 124 -5.74 9.28 -4.47
C TRP A 124 -5.14 10.66 -4.80
N PHE A 125 -5.83 11.47 -5.60
CA PHE A 125 -5.42 12.83 -5.93
C PHE A 125 -5.43 13.73 -4.70
N ASP A 126 -6.42 13.60 -3.81
CA ASP A 126 -6.46 14.33 -2.54
C ASP A 126 -5.27 13.97 -1.65
N SER A 127 -4.88 12.68 -1.64
CA SER A 127 -3.70 12.22 -0.91
C SER A 127 -2.40 12.80 -1.49
N PHE A 128 -2.30 12.90 -2.82
CA PHE A 128 -1.17 13.55 -3.48
C PHE A 128 -1.11 15.04 -3.14
N GLN A 129 -2.22 15.74 -3.26
CA GLN A 129 -2.31 17.16 -2.95
C GLN A 129 -1.96 17.43 -1.47
N TYR A 130 -2.39 16.55 -0.58
CA TYR A 130 -2.03 16.62 0.83
C TYR A 130 -0.51 16.51 1.05
N LEU A 131 0.15 15.52 0.45
CA LEU A 131 1.61 15.39 0.54
C LEU A 131 2.35 16.56 -0.11
N VAL A 132 1.84 17.10 -1.21
CA VAL A 132 2.38 18.32 -1.83
C VAL A 132 2.28 19.51 -0.89
N SER A 133 1.14 19.68 -0.21
CA SER A 133 0.96 20.73 0.80
C SER A 133 1.89 20.56 2.02
N ALA A 134 2.30 19.31 2.31
CA ALA A 134 3.29 18.98 3.33
C ALA A 134 4.74 19.16 2.84
N GLY A 135 4.96 19.60 1.60
CA GLY A 135 6.27 19.95 1.06
C GLY A 135 6.91 18.91 0.14
N HIS A 136 6.23 17.81 -0.18
CA HIS A 136 6.74 16.83 -1.16
C HIS A 136 6.55 17.35 -2.59
N ARG A 137 7.50 17.05 -3.49
CA ARG A 137 7.31 17.33 -4.92
C ARG A 137 6.52 16.20 -5.56
N HIS A 138 5.67 16.52 -6.53
CA HIS A 138 4.90 15.52 -7.27
C HIS A 138 5.78 14.40 -7.86
N GLN A 139 6.93 14.74 -8.44
CA GLN A 139 7.88 13.77 -9.00
C GLN A 139 8.44 12.82 -7.93
N ASP A 140 8.70 13.32 -6.72
CA ASP A 140 9.17 12.49 -5.62
C ASP A 140 8.09 11.48 -5.25
N ILE A 141 6.83 11.93 -5.10
CA ILE A 141 5.68 11.06 -4.79
C ILE A 141 5.51 9.96 -5.86
N MET A 142 5.60 10.31 -7.15
CA MET A 142 5.50 9.35 -8.25
C MET A 142 6.60 8.28 -8.21
N SER A 143 7.79 8.63 -7.71
CA SER A 143 8.92 7.71 -7.54
C SER A 143 8.89 6.89 -6.25
N MET A 144 8.03 7.23 -5.29
CA MET A 144 7.85 6.46 -4.06
C MET A 144 7.23 5.10 -4.39
N THR A 145 7.62 4.10 -3.61
CA THR A 145 6.84 2.85 -3.55
C THR A 145 5.50 3.09 -2.88
N TYR A 146 4.50 2.27 -3.19
CA TYR A 146 3.20 2.35 -2.55
C TYR A 146 3.31 2.32 -1.01
N GLY A 147 4.17 1.44 -0.48
CA GLY A 147 4.39 1.35 0.97
C GLY A 147 4.98 2.61 1.57
N ALA A 148 5.97 3.23 0.90
CA ALA A 148 6.54 4.49 1.37
C ALA A 148 5.52 5.63 1.29
N PHE A 149 4.80 5.75 0.17
CA PHE A 149 3.71 6.71 -0.01
C PHE A 149 2.68 6.63 1.13
N GLU A 150 2.22 5.41 1.46
CA GLU A 150 1.24 5.20 2.51
C GLU A 150 1.77 5.66 3.89
N GLN A 151 3.03 5.36 4.21
CA GLN A 151 3.64 5.76 5.48
C GLN A 151 3.89 7.27 5.58
N TYR A 152 4.31 7.92 4.50
CA TYR A 152 4.43 9.38 4.45
C TYR A 152 3.07 10.06 4.63
N LEU A 153 2.04 9.54 3.96
CA LEU A 153 0.68 10.06 4.08
C LEU A 153 0.17 9.97 5.52
N LYS A 154 0.29 8.78 6.15
CA LYS A 154 -0.08 8.56 7.55
C LYS A 154 0.70 9.49 8.49
N SER A 155 1.99 9.69 8.25
CA SER A 155 2.85 10.55 9.07
C SER A 155 2.48 12.02 8.93
N ALA A 156 2.24 12.51 7.71
CA ALA A 156 1.83 13.88 7.46
C ALA A 156 0.44 14.16 8.05
N GLN A 157 -0.51 13.22 7.97
CA GLN A 157 -1.83 13.33 8.61
C GLN A 157 -1.72 13.40 10.13
N LYS A 158 -0.86 12.56 10.73
CA LYS A 158 -0.60 12.57 12.16
C LYS A 158 0.03 13.90 12.62
N ASP A 159 0.98 14.43 11.87
CA ASP A 159 1.61 15.72 12.18
C ASP A 159 0.59 16.87 12.16
N HIS A 160 -0.26 16.94 11.12
CA HIS A 160 -1.31 17.95 11.03
C HIS A 160 -2.30 17.86 12.20
N LYS A 161 -2.73 16.65 12.56
CA LYS A 161 -3.58 16.40 13.75
C LYS A 161 -2.91 16.88 15.04
N ASN A 162 -1.63 16.60 15.23
CA ASN A 162 -0.87 17.06 16.39
C ASN A 162 -0.78 18.60 16.44
N LYS A 163 -0.55 19.25 15.30
CA LYS A 163 -0.54 20.72 15.19
C LYS A 163 -1.88 21.33 15.55
N LEU A 164 -2.99 20.76 15.07
CA LEU A 164 -4.34 21.21 15.43
C LEU A 164 -4.63 21.03 16.92
N GLN A 165 -4.23 19.89 17.52
CA GLN A 165 -4.37 19.67 18.96
C GLN A 165 -3.57 20.70 19.77
N TYR A 166 -2.34 20.99 19.35
CA TYR A 166 -1.51 22.01 19.98
C TYR A 166 -2.15 23.40 19.89
N LEU A 167 -2.54 23.84 18.68
CA LEU A 167 -3.19 25.14 18.45
C LEU A 167 -4.46 25.28 19.26
N SER A 168 -5.28 24.23 19.32
CA SER A 168 -6.50 24.20 20.12
C SER A 168 -6.19 24.42 21.59
N SER A 169 -5.21 23.71 22.16
CA SER A 169 -4.76 23.91 23.55
C SER A 169 -4.33 25.36 23.83
N VAL A 170 -3.64 25.99 22.88
CA VAL A 170 -3.23 27.40 22.97
C VAL A 170 -4.45 28.32 22.97
N ILE A 171 -5.39 28.13 22.04
CA ILE A 171 -6.63 28.93 21.94
C ILE A 171 -7.45 28.83 23.24
N ARG A 172 -7.64 27.62 23.78
CA ARG A 172 -8.36 27.45 25.05
C ARG A 172 -7.67 28.17 26.19
N SER A 173 -6.34 28.09 26.28
CA SER A 173 -5.57 28.75 27.32
C SER A 173 -5.64 30.28 27.21
N ALA A 174 -5.64 30.80 25.99
CA ALA A 174 -5.71 32.24 25.71
C ALA A 174 -7.12 32.84 25.88
N HIS A 175 -8.17 32.08 25.54
CA HIS A 175 -9.54 32.61 25.45
C HIS A 175 -10.52 32.03 26.48
N HIS A 176 -10.06 31.24 27.45
CA HIS A 176 -10.93 30.54 28.43
C HIS A 176 -12.13 29.83 27.78
N ALA A 177 -11.90 29.24 26.60
CA ALA A 177 -12.95 28.62 25.80
C ALA A 177 -13.73 27.55 26.59
N ASN A 178 -15.02 27.41 26.28
CA ASN A 178 -15.93 26.49 26.97
C ASN A 178 -15.36 25.06 26.98
N ALA A 179 -15.14 24.53 28.18
CA ALA A 179 -14.48 23.24 28.39
C ALA A 179 -15.22 22.05 27.72
N LYS A 180 -16.55 22.13 27.61
CA LYS A 180 -17.36 21.06 27.02
C LYS A 180 -17.20 20.98 25.50
N GLU A 181 -17.28 22.13 24.82
CA GLU A 181 -17.12 22.23 23.36
C GLU A 181 -15.67 21.91 22.95
N PHE A 182 -14.71 22.35 23.74
CA PHE A 182 -13.30 22.03 23.54
C PHE A 182 -13.01 20.52 23.62
N LYS A 183 -13.58 19.85 24.62
CA LYS A 183 -13.41 18.40 24.79
C LYS A 183 -13.98 17.64 23.58
N LYS A 184 -15.14 18.07 23.08
CA LYS A 184 -15.77 17.50 21.88
C LYS A 184 -14.86 17.65 20.65
N PHE A 185 -14.33 18.85 20.39
CA PHE A 185 -13.39 19.08 19.30
C PHE A 185 -12.12 18.22 19.41
N PHE A 186 -11.58 18.03 20.61
CA PHE A 186 -10.41 17.16 20.84
C PHE A 186 -10.68 15.68 20.56
N GLU A 187 -11.90 15.21 20.84
CA GLU A 187 -12.34 13.85 20.54
C GLU A 187 -12.52 13.68 19.02
N GLU A 188 -13.11 14.65 18.32
CA GLU A 188 -13.20 14.66 16.84
C GLU A 188 -11.81 14.66 16.18
N LEU A 189 -10.84 15.39 16.75
CA LEU A 189 -9.46 15.32 16.26
C LEU A 189 -8.80 13.97 16.50
N LYS A 190 -9.28 13.12 17.42
CA LYS A 190 -8.69 11.80 17.76
C LYS A 190 -9.18 10.67 16.87
N GLU A 191 -10.35 10.82 16.25
CA GLU A 191 -10.82 9.95 15.16
C GLU A 191 -9.92 10.10 13.92
#